data_AF-A0A3M1TGC2-F1
#
_entry.id   AF-A0A3M1TGC2-F1
#
_cell.length_a   1.000
_cell.length_b   1.000
_cell.length_c   1.000
_cell.angle_alpha   90.00
_cell.angle_beta   90.00
_cell.angle_gamma   90.00
#
_symmetry.space_group_name_H-M   'P 1'
#
loop_
_entity.id
_entity.type
_entity.pdbx_description
1 polymer ?
#
loop_
_entity_poly.entity_id
_entity_poly.type
_entity_poly.pdbx_seq_one_letter_code
_entity_poly.pdbx_strand_id
1 'polypeptide(L)'
;MKTVLRLLAAALLALPAAARANDYLSDDPTDWFRYSEAGTGQQVTARIERTAGNWKLWSDWAGMGPTWVYSSDRTRDYFWLWNGQTHTLVANLSGQVGEQRVLDMPCNQGPVTLLSRGPLSTPAGDFGNVVRLGFTTSCADAGVTSVWIAEGVGVVKYTVASIAGERTYELETAFVGGRLIGGAPSRPSPGPALSIRAPAEHEPIEAVLWGANDTYIVLPTYRDAFRALHGSGVLSDVSVASQSVASQLRYEMVQAGVPLDDVEIYVVALDSVWMRDYGPIILQRADGTRVVGDLDYYYTRPQDDDFPIVYAQFRGWDRVHVPVSYEGGNFGTDGRGTQFLSYGVQWFNRDLSQAEIEREFGKLGSRDFVWLEPLVDEGTTHIDMFCRIMSDDTALVSSYPASHRQARVVDAAAAAFRARGYRVVRVAADHQYDEYATYSNSVLANGIALVPQYTSASKNAAALRAYRDLGYRAVGVDSRLIIRYAGATHCVSMQVPAGR
;
A
#
# COMPACT_ATOMS: atom_id res chain seq x y z
N MET A 1 -37.43 -23.35 -36.00
CA MET A 1 -37.50 -21.93 -36.41
C MET A 1 -36.69 -21.10 -35.42
N LYS A 2 -35.72 -20.34 -35.96
CA LYS A 2 -34.97 -19.24 -35.33
C LYS A 2 -33.80 -19.57 -34.40
N THR A 3 -32.74 -20.05 -35.04
CA THR A 3 -31.33 -19.74 -34.78
C THR A 3 -31.13 -18.22 -34.67
N VAL A 4 -30.45 -17.73 -33.62
CA VAL A 4 -29.88 -16.37 -33.62
C VAL A 4 -28.39 -16.50 -33.27
N LEU A 5 -27.61 -16.40 -34.33
CA LEU A 5 -26.16 -16.28 -34.36
C LEU A 5 -25.77 -14.95 -33.67
N ARG A 6 -25.06 -15.00 -32.54
CA ARG A 6 -24.34 -13.82 -32.04
C ARG A 6 -22.92 -13.89 -32.60
N LEU A 7 -22.70 -13.15 -33.70
CA LEU A 7 -21.37 -12.76 -34.14
C LEU A 7 -20.72 -11.93 -33.01
N LEU A 8 -19.73 -12.50 -32.34
CA LEU A 8 -18.74 -11.73 -31.59
C LEU A 8 -17.83 -11.06 -32.62
N ALA A 9 -18.03 -9.77 -32.81
CA ALA A 9 -17.09 -8.92 -33.51
C ALA A 9 -15.78 -8.90 -32.70
N ALA A 10 -14.76 -9.60 -33.20
CA ALA A 10 -13.39 -9.33 -32.80
C ALA A 10 -13.06 -7.92 -33.29
N ALA A 11 -13.06 -6.96 -32.37
CA ALA A 11 -12.51 -5.64 -32.64
C ALA A 11 -10.98 -5.80 -32.78
N LEU A 12 -10.51 -6.05 -34.01
CA LEU A 12 -9.14 -5.72 -34.37
C LEU A 12 -9.03 -4.19 -34.26
N LEU A 13 -8.44 -3.72 -33.16
CA LEU A 13 -7.96 -2.36 -33.06
C LEU A 13 -6.80 -2.20 -34.05
N ALA A 14 -7.10 -1.68 -35.24
CA ALA A 14 -6.10 -1.13 -36.13
C ALA A 14 -5.51 0.13 -35.48
N LEU A 15 -4.20 0.08 -35.20
CA LEU A 15 -3.42 1.18 -34.63
C LEU A 15 -3.25 2.30 -35.67
N PRO A 16 -3.49 3.59 -35.34
CA PRO A 16 -2.92 4.69 -36.10
C PRO A 16 -1.47 4.92 -35.63
N ALA A 17 -0.56 4.91 -36.59
CA ALA A 17 0.86 5.10 -36.40
C ALA A 17 1.19 6.52 -35.88
N ALA A 18 1.84 6.57 -34.73
CA ALA A 18 2.87 7.56 -34.44
C ALA A 18 4.14 6.79 -34.06
N ALA A 19 4.78 6.21 -35.07
CA ALA A 19 6.06 5.54 -34.93
C ALA A 19 7.11 6.56 -34.44
N ARG A 20 7.51 6.45 -33.17
CA ARG A 20 8.83 6.90 -32.74
C ARG A 20 9.76 5.71 -32.98
N ALA A 21 10.90 5.98 -33.62
CA ALA A 21 11.81 4.96 -34.12
C ALA A 21 12.14 3.90 -33.04
N ASN A 22 11.48 2.73 -33.20
CA ASN A 22 11.50 1.42 -32.53
C ASN A 22 10.67 1.15 -31.29
N ASP A 23 9.91 0.06 -31.44
CA ASP A 23 8.79 -0.40 -30.67
C ASP A 23 9.15 -1.59 -29.75
N TYR A 24 10.33 -2.22 -29.85
CA TYR A 24 10.60 -3.46 -29.10
C TYR A 24 11.16 -3.30 -27.68
N LEU A 25 11.88 -2.21 -27.39
CA LEU A 25 12.50 -2.00 -26.06
C LEU A 25 12.23 -0.57 -25.60
N SER A 26 11.77 -0.44 -24.36
CA SER A 26 11.54 0.85 -23.73
C SER A 26 12.83 1.66 -23.53
N ASP A 27 12.75 2.96 -23.77
CA ASP A 27 13.81 3.95 -23.52
C ASP A 27 13.45 4.99 -22.44
N ASP A 28 12.22 4.92 -21.90
CA ASP A 28 11.68 5.86 -20.93
C ASP A 28 11.92 5.35 -19.49
N PRO A 29 12.64 6.10 -18.62
CA PRO A 29 12.86 5.70 -17.23
C PRO A 29 11.59 5.54 -16.39
N THR A 30 10.45 6.05 -16.85
CA THR A 30 9.15 5.90 -16.17
C THR A 30 8.45 4.58 -16.52
N ASP A 31 8.94 3.86 -17.54
CA ASP A 31 8.40 2.58 -17.92
C ASP A 31 8.82 1.47 -16.95
N TRP A 32 7.90 0.55 -16.70
CA TRP A 32 8.12 -0.58 -15.82
C TRP A 32 7.25 -1.78 -16.25
N PHE A 33 7.69 -2.97 -15.87
CA PHE A 33 7.08 -4.25 -16.23
C PHE A 33 6.95 -5.10 -14.98
N ARG A 34 5.77 -5.69 -14.75
CA ARG A 34 5.54 -6.67 -13.69
C ARG A 34 5.20 -8.00 -14.33
N TYR A 35 5.99 -9.02 -13.99
CA TYR A 35 5.80 -10.40 -14.43
C TYR A 35 5.30 -11.23 -13.27
N SER A 36 4.57 -12.29 -13.60
CA SER A 36 4.17 -13.33 -12.65
C SER A 36 4.71 -14.68 -13.11
N GLU A 37 5.27 -15.45 -12.18
CA GLU A 37 5.69 -16.82 -12.45
C GLU A 37 4.47 -17.72 -12.69
N ALA A 38 4.45 -18.39 -13.85
CA ALA A 38 3.47 -19.42 -14.18
C ALA A 38 3.57 -20.57 -13.16
N GLY A 39 2.52 -20.74 -12.35
CA GLY A 39 2.38 -21.81 -11.37
C GLY A 39 2.46 -21.35 -9.92
N THR A 40 3.42 -20.48 -9.56
CA THR A 40 3.58 -20.00 -8.17
C THR A 40 2.94 -18.63 -7.93
N GLY A 41 2.79 -17.81 -8.99
CA GLY A 41 2.37 -16.42 -8.89
C GLY A 41 3.43 -15.47 -8.29
N GLN A 42 4.69 -15.91 -8.12
CA GLN A 42 5.76 -15.02 -7.67
C GLN A 42 5.90 -13.85 -8.65
N GLN A 43 5.87 -12.63 -8.11
CA GLN A 43 5.99 -11.42 -8.91
C GLN A 43 7.44 -10.95 -9.00
N VAL A 44 7.79 -10.42 -10.18
CA VAL A 44 9.09 -9.83 -10.48
C VAL A 44 8.85 -8.52 -11.23
N THR A 45 9.55 -7.46 -10.82
CA THR A 45 9.44 -6.13 -11.44
C THR A 45 10.73 -5.75 -12.14
N ALA A 46 10.63 -5.38 -13.41
CA ALA A 46 11.70 -4.84 -14.22
C ALA A 46 11.45 -3.36 -14.52
N ARG A 47 12.42 -2.50 -14.22
CA ARG A 47 12.39 -1.07 -14.56
C ARG A 47 13.78 -0.56 -14.88
N ILE A 48 13.85 0.57 -15.56
CA ILE A 48 15.12 1.27 -15.81
C ILE A 48 15.52 2.03 -14.54
N GLU A 49 16.62 1.65 -13.91
CA GLU A 49 17.14 2.29 -12.71
C GLU A 49 18.08 3.44 -13.03
N ARG A 50 18.88 3.30 -14.10
CA ARG A 50 19.90 4.29 -14.49
C ARG A 50 20.04 4.37 -16.00
N THR A 51 20.46 5.52 -16.50
CA THR A 51 20.71 5.74 -17.92
C THR A 51 22.08 6.38 -18.16
N ALA A 52 22.81 5.91 -19.17
CA ALA A 52 24.10 6.46 -19.58
C ALA A 52 24.17 6.52 -21.12
N GLY A 53 23.72 7.63 -21.70
CA GLY A 53 23.50 7.72 -23.15
C GLY A 53 22.42 6.72 -23.60
N ASN A 54 22.75 5.87 -24.57
CA ASN A 54 21.86 4.82 -25.08
C ASN A 54 21.88 3.54 -24.21
N TRP A 55 22.67 3.51 -23.14
CA TRP A 55 22.67 2.43 -22.15
C TRP A 55 21.60 2.66 -21.08
N LYS A 56 20.88 1.60 -20.73
CA LYS A 56 19.86 1.56 -19.67
C LYS A 56 20.16 0.41 -18.70
N LEU A 57 20.33 0.71 -17.43
CA LEU A 57 20.45 -0.32 -16.38
C LEU A 57 19.05 -0.74 -15.98
N TRP A 58 18.69 -1.98 -16.28
CA TRP A 58 17.44 -2.57 -15.82
C TRP A 58 17.64 -3.21 -14.45
N SER A 59 16.65 -3.11 -13.56
CA SER A 59 16.63 -3.80 -12.26
C SER A 59 16.61 -5.32 -12.42
N ASP A 60 15.90 -5.80 -13.43
CA ASP A 60 15.88 -7.20 -13.86
C ASP A 60 15.50 -7.30 -15.35
N TRP A 61 16.47 -7.52 -16.23
CA TRP A 61 16.16 -7.67 -17.66
C TRP A 61 15.90 -9.15 -17.99
N ALA A 62 14.64 -9.52 -18.19
CA ALA A 62 14.22 -10.86 -18.60
C ALA A 62 14.77 -12.01 -17.71
N GLY A 63 14.90 -11.77 -16.40
CA GLY A 63 15.40 -12.75 -15.43
C GLY A 63 16.92 -12.79 -15.30
N MET A 64 17.65 -11.89 -15.98
CA MET A 64 19.12 -11.79 -15.86
C MET A 64 19.58 -10.94 -14.67
N GLY A 65 18.64 -10.38 -13.89
CA GLY A 65 18.94 -9.44 -12.82
C GLY A 65 19.45 -8.09 -13.36
N PRO A 66 20.14 -7.30 -12.51
CA PRO A 66 20.62 -5.97 -12.87
C PRO A 66 21.54 -5.99 -14.10
N THR A 67 21.03 -5.53 -15.25
CA THR A 67 21.71 -5.67 -16.53
C THR A 67 21.66 -4.38 -17.33
N TRP A 68 22.82 -3.92 -17.81
CA TRP A 68 22.87 -2.81 -18.76
C TRP A 68 22.49 -3.31 -20.15
N VAL A 69 21.47 -2.69 -20.71
CA VAL A 69 20.95 -2.94 -22.06
C VAL A 69 21.21 -1.71 -22.90
N TYR A 70 21.85 -1.88 -24.05
CA TYR A 70 22.00 -0.82 -25.04
C TYR A 70 21.02 -1.04 -26.17
N SER A 71 20.38 0.03 -26.64
CA SER A 71 19.61 0.04 -27.89
C SER A 71 20.15 1.14 -28.81
N SER A 72 20.48 0.81 -30.07
CA SER A 72 20.99 1.82 -31.01
C SER A 72 19.89 2.79 -31.45
N ASP A 73 20.22 4.07 -31.60
CA ASP A 73 19.28 5.18 -31.79
C ASP A 73 18.59 5.23 -33.17
N ARG A 74 19.05 4.47 -34.17
CA ARG A 74 18.56 4.59 -35.56
C ARG A 74 17.83 3.38 -36.14
N THR A 75 17.92 2.20 -35.53
CA THR A 75 17.10 1.05 -35.93
C THR A 75 16.62 0.24 -34.74
N ARG A 76 17.37 0.22 -33.62
CA ARG A 76 16.94 -0.22 -32.27
C ARG A 76 16.40 -1.70 -32.26
N ASP A 77 16.45 -2.39 -33.41
CA ASP A 77 16.32 -3.84 -33.63
C ASP A 77 17.43 -4.63 -32.95
N TYR A 78 18.56 -3.98 -32.73
CA TYR A 78 19.73 -4.56 -32.09
C TYR A 78 19.77 -4.13 -30.64
N PHE A 79 19.98 -5.09 -29.74
CA PHE A 79 20.33 -4.78 -28.36
C PHE A 79 21.58 -5.53 -27.90
N TRP A 80 22.33 -4.85 -27.05
CA TRP A 80 23.56 -5.36 -26.47
C TRP A 80 23.41 -5.49 -24.96
N LEU A 81 24.03 -6.51 -24.39
CA LEU A 81 24.13 -6.66 -22.94
C LEU A 81 25.58 -6.41 -22.51
N TRP A 82 25.74 -5.75 -21.37
CA TRP A 82 27.03 -5.57 -20.74
C TRP A 82 27.33 -6.73 -19.80
N ASN A 83 28.47 -7.40 -19.99
CA ASN A 83 28.88 -8.53 -19.14
C ASN A 83 29.79 -8.15 -17.97
N GLY A 84 29.96 -6.84 -17.71
CA GLY A 84 30.89 -6.32 -16.71
C GLY A 84 32.21 -5.81 -17.31
N GLN A 85 32.57 -6.24 -18.53
CA GLN A 85 33.82 -5.86 -19.20
C GLN A 85 33.61 -5.30 -20.60
N THR A 86 32.72 -5.90 -21.38
CA THR A 86 32.43 -5.53 -22.78
C THR A 86 30.93 -5.60 -23.07
N HIS A 87 30.53 -5.13 -24.25
CA HIS A 87 29.17 -5.23 -24.74
C HIS A 87 29.06 -6.29 -25.84
N THR A 88 28.08 -7.18 -25.73
CA THR A 88 27.84 -8.25 -26.70
C THR A 88 26.51 -8.05 -27.39
N LEU A 89 26.50 -8.09 -28.73
CA LEU A 89 25.26 -8.01 -29.50
C LEU A 89 24.45 -9.30 -29.32
N VAL A 90 23.21 -9.18 -28.86
CA VAL A 90 22.38 -10.34 -28.53
C VAL A 90 21.56 -10.83 -29.70
N ALA A 91 20.84 -9.94 -30.38
CA ALA A 91 19.98 -10.30 -31.51
C ALA A 91 19.66 -9.10 -32.38
N ASN A 92 19.29 -9.37 -33.63
CA ASN A 92 18.52 -8.47 -34.48
C ASN A 92 17.05 -8.88 -34.39
N LEU A 93 16.22 -8.11 -33.68
CA LEU A 93 14.79 -8.35 -33.49
C LEU A 93 13.97 -8.15 -34.76
N SER A 94 14.57 -7.64 -35.83
CA SER A 94 14.01 -7.61 -37.20
C SER A 94 14.67 -8.63 -38.14
N GLY A 95 15.56 -9.49 -37.61
CA GLY A 95 16.27 -10.54 -38.34
C GLY A 95 15.42 -11.76 -38.70
N GLN A 96 16.01 -12.71 -39.44
CA GLN A 96 15.32 -13.93 -39.85
C GLN A 96 15.30 -14.98 -38.74
N VAL A 97 14.24 -15.80 -38.70
CA VAL A 97 14.20 -16.99 -37.83
C VAL A 97 15.39 -17.91 -38.16
N GLY A 98 16.11 -18.35 -37.14
CA GLY A 98 17.35 -19.11 -37.25
C GLY A 98 18.62 -18.26 -37.19
N GLU A 99 18.54 -16.92 -37.19
CA GLU A 99 19.70 -16.05 -37.00
C GLU A 99 20.30 -16.26 -35.60
N GLN A 100 21.64 -16.37 -35.55
CA GLN A 100 22.38 -16.63 -34.31
C GLN A 100 23.40 -15.53 -34.00
N ARG A 101 23.58 -15.28 -32.71
CA ARG A 101 24.67 -14.50 -32.13
C ARG A 101 25.26 -15.26 -30.96
N VAL A 102 26.50 -14.96 -30.59
CA VAL A 102 27.15 -15.58 -29.44
C VAL A 102 27.10 -14.60 -28.29
N LEU A 103 26.45 -15.00 -27.20
CA LEU A 103 26.41 -14.26 -25.95
C LEU A 103 27.46 -14.81 -25.00
N ASP A 104 28.12 -13.92 -24.26
CA ASP A 104 29.06 -14.27 -23.21
C ASP A 104 28.70 -13.52 -21.91
N MET A 105 27.76 -14.10 -21.17
CA MET A 105 27.28 -13.63 -19.87
C MET A 105 27.47 -14.74 -18.81
N PRO A 106 27.62 -14.42 -17.50
CA PRO A 106 27.99 -15.40 -16.47
C PRO A 106 27.18 -16.71 -16.46
N CYS A 107 25.87 -16.66 -16.73
CA CYS A 107 25.01 -17.84 -16.81
C CYS A 107 24.49 -18.17 -18.22
N ASN A 108 24.80 -17.33 -19.20
CA ASN A 108 24.32 -17.45 -20.57
C ASN A 108 25.49 -17.30 -21.55
N GLN A 109 26.21 -18.40 -21.73
CA GLN A 109 27.35 -18.50 -22.64
C GLN A 109 27.00 -19.39 -23.83
N GLY A 110 27.15 -18.87 -25.04
CA GLY A 110 26.91 -19.61 -26.28
C GLY A 110 25.86 -18.96 -27.19
N PRO A 111 25.28 -19.73 -28.12
CA PRO A 111 24.40 -19.17 -29.13
C PRO A 111 23.07 -18.68 -28.54
N VAL A 112 22.67 -17.49 -28.96
CA VAL A 112 21.32 -16.93 -28.85
C VAL A 112 20.70 -16.99 -30.24
N THR A 113 19.56 -17.65 -30.37
CA THR A 113 18.89 -17.92 -31.66
C THR A 113 17.52 -17.26 -31.70
N LEU A 114 17.18 -16.60 -32.80
CA LEU A 114 15.80 -16.17 -33.05
C LEU A 114 14.97 -17.40 -33.44
N LEU A 115 14.14 -17.90 -32.53
CA LEU A 115 13.43 -19.18 -32.68
C LEU A 115 12.14 -19.07 -33.47
N SER A 116 11.35 -18.01 -33.25
CA SER A 116 10.03 -17.86 -33.88
C SER A 116 9.52 -16.43 -33.83
N ARG A 117 8.53 -16.13 -34.68
CA ARG A 117 7.68 -14.93 -34.62
C ARG A 117 6.22 -15.34 -34.65
N GLY A 118 5.39 -14.68 -33.87
CA GLY A 118 3.94 -14.92 -33.87
C GLY A 118 3.22 -14.27 -32.71
N PRO A 119 1.89 -14.46 -32.62
CA PRO A 119 1.12 -13.93 -31.52
C PRO A 119 1.42 -14.68 -30.22
N LEU A 120 1.28 -13.98 -29.10
CA LEU A 120 1.38 -14.54 -27.75
C LEU A 120 0.36 -13.85 -26.85
N SER A 121 -0.29 -14.62 -25.98
CA SER A 121 -1.15 -14.10 -24.92
C SER A 121 -0.43 -14.21 -23.58
N THR A 122 -0.57 -13.19 -22.75
CA THR A 122 -0.14 -13.20 -21.33
C THR A 122 -1.27 -12.61 -20.48
N PRO A 123 -1.18 -12.62 -19.14
CA PRO A 123 -2.19 -11.97 -18.30
C PRO A 123 -2.38 -10.47 -18.59
N ALA A 124 -1.37 -9.79 -19.14
CA ALA A 124 -1.45 -8.40 -19.57
C ALA A 124 -2.25 -8.18 -20.88
N GLY A 125 -2.55 -9.23 -21.63
CA GLY A 125 -3.34 -9.18 -22.86
C GLY A 125 -2.75 -9.99 -24.02
N ASP A 126 -3.30 -9.76 -25.21
CA ASP A 126 -2.87 -10.41 -26.46
C ASP A 126 -1.89 -9.52 -27.25
N PHE A 127 -0.76 -10.11 -27.67
CA PHE A 127 0.28 -9.44 -28.44
C PHE A 127 0.41 -10.08 -29.82
N GLY A 128 0.30 -9.29 -30.89
CA GLY A 128 0.23 -9.80 -32.26
C GLY A 128 1.59 -10.17 -32.89
N ASN A 129 2.64 -9.39 -32.61
CA ASN A 129 3.97 -9.59 -33.17
C ASN A 129 5.01 -9.77 -32.06
N VAL A 130 5.27 -11.02 -31.68
CA VAL A 130 6.21 -11.37 -30.60
C VAL A 130 7.37 -12.17 -31.16
N VAL A 131 8.58 -11.72 -30.88
CA VAL A 131 9.84 -12.39 -31.23
C VAL A 131 10.28 -13.27 -30.07
N ARG A 132 10.50 -14.56 -30.33
CA ARG A 132 11.07 -15.48 -29.35
C ARG A 132 12.57 -15.68 -29.61
N LEU A 133 13.38 -15.39 -28.61
CA LEU A 133 14.80 -15.71 -28.55
C LEU A 133 15.01 -16.94 -27.67
N GLY A 134 15.87 -17.86 -28.11
CA GLY A 134 16.36 -18.99 -27.34
C GLY A 134 17.80 -18.76 -26.91
N PHE A 135 18.11 -19.05 -25.66
CA PHE A 135 19.43 -18.82 -25.06
C PHE A 135 20.07 -20.15 -24.66
N THR A 136 21.39 -20.23 -24.83
CA THR A 136 22.19 -21.30 -24.22
C THR A 136 22.55 -20.90 -22.81
N THR A 137 22.39 -21.81 -21.86
CA THR A 137 22.78 -21.60 -20.46
C THR A 137 23.72 -22.69 -19.96
N SER A 138 24.71 -22.28 -19.17
CA SER A 138 25.65 -23.15 -18.46
C SER A 138 25.31 -23.30 -16.96
N CYS A 139 24.40 -22.48 -16.44
CA CYS A 139 23.98 -22.50 -15.04
C CYS A 139 22.84 -23.50 -14.83
N ALA A 140 22.97 -24.35 -13.80
CA ALA A 140 21.89 -25.24 -13.37
C ALA A 140 20.74 -24.48 -12.67
N ASP A 141 21.02 -23.26 -12.19
CA ASP A 141 20.08 -22.37 -11.53
C ASP A 141 20.42 -20.93 -11.94
N ALA A 142 19.44 -20.15 -12.42
CA ALA A 142 19.54 -18.75 -12.87
C ALA A 142 19.91 -18.48 -14.34
N GLY A 143 19.92 -19.50 -15.21
CA GLY A 143 20.16 -19.32 -16.64
C GLY A 143 18.91 -18.96 -17.43
N VAL A 144 18.87 -17.86 -18.19
CA VAL A 144 17.73 -17.60 -19.10
C VAL A 144 17.73 -18.62 -20.24
N THR A 145 16.60 -19.25 -20.54
CA THR A 145 16.47 -20.22 -21.64
C THR A 145 15.66 -19.67 -22.81
N SER A 146 14.71 -18.77 -22.57
CA SER A 146 13.94 -18.12 -23.62
C SER A 146 13.46 -16.73 -23.21
N VAL A 147 13.37 -15.80 -24.16
CA VAL A 147 12.79 -14.46 -23.97
C VAL A 147 11.85 -14.16 -25.13
N TRP A 148 10.67 -13.62 -24.83
CA TRP A 148 9.67 -13.17 -25.78
C TRP A 148 9.52 -11.67 -25.70
N ILE A 149 9.72 -10.98 -26.82
CA ILE A 149 9.72 -9.52 -26.90
C ILE A 149 8.63 -9.11 -27.88
N ALA A 150 7.63 -8.37 -27.40
CA ALA A 150 6.54 -7.86 -28.19
C ALA A 150 6.83 -6.44 -28.70
N GLU A 151 6.49 -6.22 -29.97
CA GLU A 151 6.50 -4.89 -30.58
C GLU A 151 5.50 -3.96 -29.87
N GLY A 152 5.94 -2.74 -29.60
CA GLY A 152 5.23 -1.67 -28.91
C GLY A 152 5.24 -1.77 -27.38
N VAL A 153 5.94 -2.78 -26.84
CA VAL A 153 5.82 -3.15 -25.41
C VAL A 153 7.18 -3.41 -24.79
N GLY A 154 7.91 -4.45 -25.20
CA GLY A 154 9.05 -4.93 -24.43
C GLY A 154 9.04 -6.44 -24.24
N VAL A 155 9.78 -6.91 -23.24
CA VAL A 155 9.74 -8.30 -22.82
C VAL A 155 8.34 -8.60 -22.25
N VAL A 156 7.66 -9.58 -22.84
CA VAL A 156 6.31 -9.99 -22.41
C VAL A 156 6.30 -11.36 -21.73
N LYS A 157 7.35 -12.14 -21.93
CA LYS A 157 7.53 -13.45 -21.29
C LYS A 157 9.01 -13.83 -21.29
N TYR A 158 9.46 -14.57 -20.30
CA TYR A 158 10.78 -15.19 -20.28
C TYR A 158 10.77 -16.48 -19.46
N THR A 159 11.75 -17.34 -19.69
CA THR A 159 11.94 -18.60 -18.98
C THR A 159 13.37 -18.67 -18.47
N VAL A 160 13.54 -19.13 -17.24
CA VAL A 160 14.84 -19.39 -16.61
C VAL A 160 14.94 -20.85 -16.16
N ALA A 161 16.14 -21.40 -16.28
CA ALA A 161 16.50 -22.69 -15.72
C ALA A 161 16.61 -22.57 -14.19
N SER A 162 16.04 -23.57 -13.50
CA SER A 162 16.20 -23.75 -12.06
C SER A 162 16.35 -25.23 -11.72
N ILE A 163 16.92 -25.50 -10.54
CA ILE A 163 17.07 -26.86 -9.99
C ILE A 163 15.71 -27.56 -9.87
N ALA A 164 14.63 -26.79 -9.64
CA ALA A 164 13.27 -27.29 -9.52
C ALA A 164 12.54 -27.47 -10.88
N GLY A 165 13.21 -27.21 -12.00
CA GLY A 165 12.62 -27.17 -13.34
C GLY A 165 12.58 -25.76 -13.94
N GLU A 166 12.22 -25.64 -15.22
CA GLU A 166 12.12 -24.34 -15.87
C GLU A 166 11.01 -23.49 -15.24
N ARG A 167 11.36 -22.25 -14.91
CA ARG A 167 10.45 -21.26 -14.33
C ARG A 167 10.10 -20.24 -15.40
N THR A 168 8.82 -20.08 -15.69
CA THR A 168 8.33 -19.19 -16.75
C THR A 168 7.64 -17.99 -16.14
N TYR A 169 7.97 -16.79 -16.61
CA TYR A 169 7.41 -15.52 -16.14
C TYR A 169 6.66 -14.86 -17.29
N GLU A 170 5.41 -14.49 -17.04
CA GLU A 170 4.52 -13.87 -18.03
C GLU A 170 4.11 -12.48 -17.58
N LEU A 171 4.08 -11.53 -18.52
CA LEU A 171 3.76 -10.14 -18.24
C LEU A 171 2.33 -10.03 -17.72
N GLU A 172 2.19 -9.46 -16.54
CA GLU A 172 0.92 -9.26 -15.85
C GLU A 172 0.38 -7.85 -16.09
N THR A 173 1.26 -6.87 -15.96
CA THR A 173 0.97 -5.47 -16.26
C THR A 173 2.27 -4.73 -16.52
N ALA A 174 2.21 -3.69 -17.34
CA ALA A 174 3.32 -2.80 -17.61
C ALA A 174 2.81 -1.37 -17.77
N PHE A 175 3.67 -0.40 -17.48
CA PHE A 175 3.49 0.96 -17.94
C PHE A 175 4.55 1.22 -19.00
N VAL A 176 4.12 1.48 -20.24
CA VAL A 176 5.01 1.67 -21.38
C VAL A 176 4.55 2.88 -22.18
N GLY A 177 5.43 3.87 -22.36
CA GLY A 177 5.19 5.05 -23.18
C GLY A 177 3.97 5.86 -22.73
N GLY A 178 3.73 5.95 -21.42
CA GLY A 178 2.59 6.67 -20.85
C GLY A 178 1.26 5.90 -20.84
N ARG A 179 1.26 4.60 -21.17
CA ARG A 179 0.06 3.77 -21.21
C ARG A 179 0.20 2.55 -20.29
N LEU A 180 -0.82 2.29 -19.49
CA LEU A 180 -0.97 1.04 -18.75
C LEU A 180 -1.40 -0.08 -19.71
N ILE A 181 -0.61 -1.16 -19.74
CA ILE A 181 -0.84 -2.40 -20.50
C ILE A 181 -1.13 -3.49 -19.47
N GLY A 182 -2.25 -4.21 -19.64
CA GLY A 182 -2.75 -5.09 -18.59
C GLY A 182 -3.36 -4.30 -17.44
N GLY A 183 -4.65 -4.49 -17.18
CA GLY A 183 -5.42 -3.70 -16.22
C GLY A 183 -6.86 -3.44 -16.66
N ALA A 184 -7.68 -4.48 -16.63
CA ALA A 184 -9.14 -4.34 -16.48
C ALA A 184 -9.56 -5.15 -15.24
N PRO A 185 -10.54 -4.67 -14.45
CA PRO A 185 -10.61 -4.93 -13.02
C PRO A 185 -11.14 -6.34 -12.74
N SER A 186 -10.25 -7.29 -12.51
CA SER A 186 -10.61 -8.49 -11.78
C SER A 186 -10.53 -8.18 -10.28
N ARG A 187 -11.69 -8.16 -9.62
CA ARG A 187 -11.88 -8.25 -8.17
C ARG A 187 -10.77 -9.12 -7.55
N PRO A 188 -10.04 -8.68 -6.51
CA PRO A 188 -9.01 -9.52 -5.92
C PRO A 188 -9.67 -10.77 -5.34
N SER A 189 -9.34 -11.92 -5.91
CA SER A 189 -9.43 -13.20 -5.20
C SER A 189 -8.39 -13.17 -4.07
N PRO A 190 -8.56 -13.94 -2.97
CA PRO A 190 -7.59 -13.96 -1.89
C PRO A 190 -6.23 -14.38 -2.45
N GLY A 191 -5.24 -13.48 -2.39
CA GLY A 191 -3.86 -13.81 -2.74
C GLY A 191 -3.30 -14.89 -1.81
N PRO A 192 -2.14 -15.49 -2.13
CA PRO A 192 -1.45 -16.40 -1.22
C PRO A 192 -1.25 -15.71 0.13
N ALA A 193 -1.51 -16.43 1.22
CA ALA A 193 -1.43 -15.91 2.58
C ALA A 193 -0.11 -15.17 2.79
N LEU A 194 -0.20 -13.90 3.20
CA LEU A 194 0.95 -13.10 3.58
C LEU A 194 1.69 -13.84 4.72
N SER A 195 3.03 -13.93 4.64
CA SER A 195 3.83 -14.46 5.75
C SER A 195 3.68 -13.62 7.03
N ILE A 196 3.40 -12.31 6.85
CA ILE A 196 3.03 -11.34 7.87
C ILE A 196 2.05 -10.33 7.27
N ARG A 197 1.00 -9.96 8.01
CA ARG A 197 0.03 -8.93 7.58
C ARG A 197 -0.31 -7.98 8.72
N ALA A 198 -0.64 -6.74 8.39
CA ALA A 198 -1.38 -5.86 9.28
C ALA A 198 -2.90 -6.11 9.10
N PRO A 199 -3.64 -6.57 10.14
CA PRO A 199 -5.10 -6.67 10.07
C PRO A 199 -5.76 -5.31 9.81
N ALA A 200 -6.90 -5.30 9.12
CA ALA A 200 -7.67 -4.08 8.94
C ALA A 200 -8.35 -3.65 10.25
N GLU A 201 -8.62 -2.36 10.41
CA GLU A 201 -9.18 -1.82 11.65
C GLU A 201 -10.66 -2.19 11.88
N HIS A 202 -11.34 -2.70 10.86
CA HIS A 202 -12.70 -3.26 10.99
C HIS A 202 -12.70 -4.75 11.33
N GLU A 203 -11.53 -5.39 11.40
CA GLU A 203 -11.40 -6.77 11.88
C GLU A 203 -11.54 -6.85 13.41
N PRO A 204 -11.79 -8.05 13.98
CA PRO A 204 -11.91 -8.20 15.43
C PRO A 204 -10.66 -7.77 16.20
N ILE A 205 -10.88 -7.01 17.28
CA ILE A 205 -9.86 -6.52 18.20
C ILE A 205 -10.11 -7.03 19.62
N GLU A 206 -9.06 -7.19 20.42
CA GLU A 206 -9.17 -7.52 21.86
C GLU A 206 -9.09 -6.27 22.73
N ALA A 207 -8.38 -5.23 22.28
CA ALA A 207 -8.17 -4.01 23.03
C ALA A 207 -8.00 -2.80 22.12
N VAL A 208 -8.27 -1.62 22.68
CA VAL A 208 -7.81 -0.34 22.15
C VAL A 208 -6.77 0.22 23.11
N LEU A 209 -5.58 0.50 22.60
CA LEU A 209 -4.53 1.23 23.31
C LEU A 209 -4.84 2.72 23.28
N TRP A 210 -4.61 3.40 24.39
CA TRP A 210 -4.80 4.84 24.56
C TRP A 210 -3.56 5.47 25.19
N GLY A 211 -3.17 6.67 24.77
CA GLY A 211 -1.98 7.37 25.30
C GLY A 211 -2.34 8.64 26.06
N ALA A 212 -1.72 8.89 27.21
CA ALA A 212 -1.89 10.15 27.93
C ALA A 212 -0.63 10.57 28.68
N ASN A 213 0.12 11.53 28.14
CA ASN A 213 1.15 12.26 28.88
C ASN A 213 0.56 13.32 29.83
N ASP A 214 -0.64 13.78 29.51
CA ASP A 214 -1.53 14.64 30.29
C ASP A 214 -2.99 14.21 30.00
N THR A 215 -3.89 14.54 30.92
CA THR A 215 -5.32 14.25 30.84
C THR A 215 -6.12 15.38 30.19
N TYR A 216 -5.66 16.64 30.26
CA TYR A 216 -6.49 17.81 29.95
C TYR A 216 -7.24 17.71 28.62
N ILE A 217 -6.54 17.39 27.52
CA ILE A 217 -7.16 17.39 26.18
C ILE A 217 -7.93 16.12 25.84
N VAL A 218 -7.68 15.00 26.55
CA VAL A 218 -8.24 13.68 26.22
C VAL A 218 -9.40 13.26 27.11
N LEU A 219 -9.58 13.87 28.29
CA LEU A 219 -10.60 13.45 29.27
C LEU A 219 -12.02 13.29 28.71
N PRO A 220 -12.57 14.26 27.94
CA PRO A 220 -13.92 14.10 27.38
C PRO A 220 -14.00 12.90 26.44
N THR A 221 -12.98 12.73 25.59
CA THR A 221 -12.87 11.62 24.64
C THR A 221 -12.83 10.28 25.38
N TYR A 222 -11.95 10.14 26.37
CA TYR A 222 -11.73 8.89 27.09
C TYR A 222 -12.93 8.51 27.94
N ARG A 223 -13.57 9.48 28.60
CA ARG A 223 -14.82 9.27 29.33
C ARG A 223 -15.89 8.63 28.46
N ASP A 224 -16.11 9.18 27.27
CA ASP A 224 -17.18 8.71 26.38
C ASP A 224 -16.80 7.39 25.70
N ALA A 225 -15.52 7.22 25.32
CA ALA A 225 -14.99 5.98 24.75
C ALA A 225 -15.06 4.81 25.74
N PHE A 226 -14.57 4.97 26.97
CA PHE A 226 -14.55 3.89 27.96
C PHE A 226 -15.97 3.48 28.34
N ARG A 227 -16.89 4.45 28.52
CA ARG A 227 -18.30 4.14 28.75
C ARG A 227 -18.92 3.38 27.58
N ALA A 228 -18.54 3.72 26.35
CA ALA A 228 -19.06 3.06 25.15
C ALA A 228 -18.54 1.62 24.99
N LEU A 229 -17.30 1.36 25.40
CA LEU A 229 -16.63 0.06 25.31
C LEU A 229 -16.91 -0.86 26.50
N HIS A 230 -17.35 -0.33 27.65
CA HIS A 230 -17.67 -1.13 28.82
C HIS A 230 -18.66 -2.25 28.51
N GLY A 231 -18.32 -3.48 28.93
CA GLY A 231 -19.11 -4.68 28.71
C GLY A 231 -19.16 -5.17 27.26
N SER A 232 -18.36 -4.59 26.35
CA SER A 232 -18.29 -5.04 24.94
C SER A 232 -17.34 -6.21 24.70
N GLY A 233 -16.49 -6.54 25.69
CA GLY A 233 -15.40 -7.51 25.53
C GLY A 233 -14.14 -6.94 24.86
N VAL A 234 -14.09 -5.62 24.59
CA VAL A 234 -12.89 -4.90 24.14
C VAL A 234 -12.32 -4.12 25.31
N LEU A 235 -11.07 -4.40 25.68
CA LEU A 235 -10.36 -3.69 26.74
C LEU A 235 -9.93 -2.29 26.31
N SER A 236 -9.82 -1.37 27.26
CA SER A 236 -9.18 -0.07 27.08
C SER A 236 -7.86 -0.05 27.85
N ASP A 237 -6.76 -0.26 27.14
CA ASP A 237 -5.41 -0.28 27.70
C ASP A 237 -4.82 1.13 27.62
N VAL A 238 -4.68 1.80 28.76
CA VAL A 238 -4.28 3.20 28.82
C VAL A 238 -2.86 3.33 29.32
N SER A 239 -1.96 3.74 28.44
CA SER A 239 -0.58 4.09 28.78
C SER A 239 -0.51 5.55 29.22
N VAL A 240 0.06 5.79 30.41
CA VAL A 240 0.15 7.13 31.01
C VAL A 240 1.58 7.45 31.46
N ALA A 241 2.01 8.70 31.23
CA ALA A 241 3.40 9.12 31.47
C ALA A 241 3.88 9.02 32.93
N SER A 242 2.96 9.02 33.91
CA SER A 242 3.31 8.95 35.33
C SER A 242 2.17 8.46 36.22
N GLN A 243 2.51 8.09 37.45
CA GLN A 243 1.52 7.76 38.48
C GLN A 243 0.57 8.92 38.82
N SER A 244 1.03 10.17 38.66
CA SER A 244 0.19 11.35 38.85
C SER A 244 -0.93 11.40 37.79
N VAL A 245 -0.57 11.20 36.52
CA VAL A 245 -1.52 11.15 35.41
C VAL A 245 -2.48 9.97 35.56
N ALA A 246 -1.97 8.80 35.98
CA ALA A 246 -2.81 7.63 36.29
C ALA A 246 -3.87 7.96 37.36
N SER A 247 -3.44 8.60 38.45
CA SER A 247 -4.31 8.97 39.57
C SER A 247 -5.37 10.00 39.14
N GLN A 248 -4.96 11.01 38.37
CA GLN A 248 -5.86 12.02 37.83
C GLN A 248 -6.90 11.38 36.90
N LEU A 249 -6.46 10.55 35.96
CA LEU A 249 -7.37 9.86 35.04
C LEU A 249 -8.40 9.01 35.79
N ARG A 250 -7.96 8.20 36.76
CA ARG A 250 -8.87 7.38 37.59
C ARG A 250 -9.87 8.25 38.34
N TYR A 251 -9.40 9.33 38.97
CA TYR A 251 -10.26 10.25 39.70
C TYR A 251 -11.34 10.83 38.79
N GLU A 252 -10.97 11.38 37.64
CA GLU A 252 -11.90 12.00 36.69
C GLU A 252 -12.91 11.01 36.12
N MET A 253 -12.48 9.78 35.79
CA MET A 253 -13.37 8.73 35.31
C MET A 253 -14.39 8.31 36.37
N VAL A 254 -13.95 8.15 37.64
CA VAL A 254 -14.84 7.82 38.75
C VAL A 254 -15.82 8.97 39.02
N GLN A 255 -15.37 10.23 39.02
CA GLN A 255 -16.26 11.39 39.17
C GLN A 255 -17.29 11.47 38.04
N ALA A 256 -16.91 11.07 36.83
CA ALA A 256 -17.81 10.99 35.69
C ALA A 256 -18.69 9.73 35.67
N GLY A 257 -18.58 8.84 36.66
CA GLY A 257 -19.35 7.59 36.74
C GLY A 257 -19.04 6.63 35.60
N VAL A 258 -17.79 6.60 35.11
CA VAL A 258 -17.31 5.67 34.09
C VAL A 258 -16.86 4.37 34.79
N PRO A 259 -17.43 3.20 34.45
CA PRO A 259 -16.95 1.92 34.93
C PRO A 259 -15.52 1.67 34.44
N LEU A 260 -14.65 1.16 35.32
CA LEU A 260 -13.23 0.93 35.03
C LEU A 260 -12.86 -0.55 34.99
N ASP A 261 -13.84 -1.46 35.04
CA ASP A 261 -13.59 -2.91 35.06
C ASP A 261 -12.89 -3.41 33.78
N ASP A 262 -13.14 -2.73 32.64
CA ASP A 262 -12.54 -3.03 31.34
C ASP A 262 -11.41 -2.03 30.96
N VAL A 263 -10.91 -1.27 31.94
CA VAL A 263 -9.88 -0.23 31.74
C VAL A 263 -8.62 -0.59 32.51
N GLU A 264 -7.57 -0.94 31.81
CA GLU A 264 -6.25 -1.22 32.37
C GLU A 264 -5.35 0.00 32.21
N ILE A 265 -4.65 0.41 33.26
CA ILE A 265 -3.79 1.61 33.23
C ILE A 265 -2.34 1.20 33.50
N TYR A 266 -1.48 1.55 32.56
CA TYR A 266 -0.06 1.23 32.54
C TYR A 266 0.76 2.50 32.66
N VAL A 267 1.70 2.54 33.60
CA VAL A 267 2.62 3.68 33.72
C VAL A 267 3.86 3.42 32.90
N VAL A 268 4.02 4.20 31.83
CA VAL A 268 5.15 4.13 30.90
C VAL A 268 5.46 5.55 30.44
N ALA A 269 6.73 5.89 30.26
CA ALA A 269 7.10 7.23 29.81
C ALA A 269 6.50 7.50 28.42
N LEU A 270 5.93 8.69 28.24
CA LEU A 270 5.33 9.18 26.99
C LEU A 270 5.61 10.68 26.87
N ASP A 271 5.85 11.15 25.65
CA ASP A 271 6.02 12.57 25.34
C ASP A 271 4.70 13.21 24.88
N SER A 272 3.75 12.44 24.36
CA SER A 272 2.46 12.94 23.87
C SER A 272 1.28 11.95 24.04
N VAL A 273 0.08 12.41 23.67
CA VAL A 273 -1.16 11.62 23.73
C VAL A 273 -1.44 10.83 22.44
N TRP A 274 -0.65 11.05 21.37
CA TRP A 274 -0.95 10.61 20.01
C TRP A 274 -0.62 9.14 19.76
N MET A 275 -1.23 8.25 20.54
CA MET A 275 -1.02 6.79 20.47
C MET A 275 -1.24 6.21 19.07
N ARG A 276 -2.01 6.88 18.21
CA ARG A 276 -2.13 6.50 16.80
C ARG A 276 -0.81 6.62 16.05
N ASP A 277 -0.05 7.66 16.34
CA ASP A 277 1.08 8.06 15.51
C ASP A 277 2.32 7.25 15.82
N TYR A 278 2.64 7.16 17.11
CA TYR A 278 3.81 6.41 17.62
C TYR A 278 3.49 4.98 18.05
N GLY A 279 2.20 4.63 18.16
CA GLY A 279 1.80 3.32 18.68
C GLY A 279 2.24 2.16 17.79
N PRO A 280 2.32 0.95 18.36
CA PRO A 280 2.78 -0.21 17.63
C PRO A 280 1.76 -0.64 16.57
N ILE A 281 2.20 -0.81 15.32
CA ILE A 281 1.38 -1.44 14.29
C ILE A 281 1.38 -2.95 14.56
N ILE A 282 0.28 -3.50 15.07
CA ILE A 282 0.23 -4.92 15.43
C ILE A 282 0.00 -5.78 14.19
N LEU A 283 0.98 -6.61 13.88
CA LEU A 283 1.00 -7.54 12.75
C LEU A 283 0.64 -8.96 13.20
N GLN A 284 0.14 -9.76 12.27
CA GLN A 284 -0.11 -11.19 12.44
C GLN A 284 0.70 -11.99 11.42
N ARG A 285 1.46 -12.98 11.89
CA ARG A 285 2.10 -13.99 11.03
C ARG A 285 1.10 -15.06 10.59
N ALA A 286 1.48 -15.85 9.59
CA ALA A 286 0.67 -16.94 9.07
C ALA A 286 0.31 -18.01 10.14
N ASP A 287 1.16 -18.18 11.15
CA ASP A 287 0.94 -19.09 12.29
C ASP A 287 0.04 -18.49 13.40
N GLY A 288 -0.45 -17.26 13.22
CA GLY A 288 -1.29 -16.54 14.18
C GLY A 288 -0.51 -15.77 15.25
N THR A 289 0.82 -15.87 15.29
CA THR A 289 1.63 -15.09 16.23
C THR A 289 1.59 -13.60 15.90
N ARG A 290 1.60 -12.78 16.96
CA ARG A 290 1.59 -11.33 16.85
C ARG A 290 3.01 -10.78 16.91
N VAL A 291 3.23 -9.75 16.12
CA VAL A 291 4.52 -9.07 15.96
C VAL A 291 4.25 -7.57 15.99
N VAL A 292 5.10 -6.82 16.69
CA VAL A 292 5.04 -5.35 16.70
C VAL A 292 5.78 -4.82 15.48
N GLY A 293 5.09 -4.07 14.62
CA GLY A 293 5.68 -3.17 13.65
C GLY A 293 6.06 -1.86 14.33
N ASP A 294 7.33 -1.50 14.19
CA ASP A 294 8.00 -0.37 14.84
C ASP A 294 8.57 0.54 13.74
N LEU A 295 8.15 1.81 13.70
CA LEU A 295 8.55 2.79 12.71
C LEU A 295 9.18 3.99 13.41
N ASP A 296 10.16 4.62 12.75
CA ASP A 296 10.83 5.79 13.32
C ASP A 296 9.84 6.95 13.51
N TYR A 297 9.80 7.51 14.71
CA TYR A 297 9.00 8.68 15.06
C TYR A 297 9.91 9.91 15.27
N TYR A 298 9.34 11.01 15.77
CA TYR A 298 10.09 12.24 15.97
C TYR A 298 11.23 12.06 16.97
N TYR A 299 12.46 12.38 16.57
CA TYR A 299 13.63 12.39 17.46
C TYR A 299 13.48 13.30 18.70
N THR A 300 12.56 14.27 18.65
CA THR A 300 12.22 15.16 19.77
C THR A 300 11.21 14.56 20.74
N ARG A 301 10.65 13.39 20.43
CA ARG A 301 9.72 12.61 21.24
C ARG A 301 10.23 11.17 21.44
N PRO A 302 11.42 11.00 22.03
CA PRO A 302 12.07 9.68 22.14
C PRO A 302 11.26 8.68 22.98
N GLN A 303 10.43 9.11 23.93
CA GLN A 303 9.62 8.20 24.73
C GLN A 303 8.42 7.67 23.96
N ASP A 304 7.85 8.50 23.07
CA ASP A 304 6.82 8.05 22.13
C ASP A 304 7.43 7.06 21.12
N ASP A 305 8.62 7.40 20.57
CA ASP A 305 9.36 6.55 19.62
C ASP A 305 9.78 5.20 20.22
N ASP A 306 10.16 5.17 21.50
CA ASP A 306 10.50 3.92 22.21
C ASP A 306 9.27 3.09 22.61
N PHE A 307 8.04 3.63 22.53
CA PHE A 307 6.85 2.95 23.04
C PHE A 307 6.59 1.58 22.37
N PRO A 308 6.65 1.41 21.03
CA PRO A 308 6.52 0.10 20.39
C PRO A 308 7.53 -0.92 20.90
N ILE A 309 8.76 -0.50 21.21
CA ILE A 309 9.82 -1.35 21.77
C ILE A 309 9.41 -1.88 23.15
N VAL A 310 8.99 -0.97 24.03
CA VAL A 310 8.55 -1.30 25.39
C VAL A 310 7.30 -2.20 25.34
N TYR A 311 6.37 -1.89 24.44
CA TYR A 311 5.16 -2.67 24.26
C TYR A 311 5.45 -4.10 23.78
N ALA A 312 6.35 -4.28 22.81
CA ALA A 312 6.77 -5.60 22.34
C ALA A 312 7.37 -6.43 23.48
N GLN A 313 8.24 -5.84 24.30
CA GLN A 313 8.84 -6.49 25.46
C GLN A 313 7.79 -6.88 26.51
N PHE A 314 6.87 -5.97 26.83
CA PHE A 314 5.79 -6.22 27.77
C PHE A 314 4.88 -7.38 27.33
N ARG A 315 4.54 -7.44 26.04
CA ARG A 315 3.71 -8.52 25.48
C ARG A 315 4.49 -9.82 25.22
N GLY A 316 5.83 -9.79 25.25
CA GLY A 316 6.67 -10.91 24.84
C GLY A 316 6.56 -11.22 23.34
N TRP A 317 6.32 -10.20 22.51
CA TRP A 317 6.17 -10.34 21.06
C TRP A 317 7.45 -9.97 20.32
N ASP A 318 7.64 -10.60 19.16
CA ASP A 318 8.70 -10.20 18.23
C ASP A 318 8.45 -8.76 17.73
N ARG A 319 9.53 -8.10 17.31
CA ARG A 319 9.50 -6.75 16.74
C ARG A 319 10.09 -6.74 15.34
N VAL A 320 9.46 -5.99 14.45
CA VAL A 320 9.94 -5.69 13.10
C VAL A 320 10.12 -4.18 12.99
N HIS A 321 11.37 -3.76 12.79
CA HIS A 321 11.72 -2.34 12.63
C HIS A 321 11.71 -1.91 11.15
N VAL A 322 11.10 -0.76 10.91
CA VAL A 322 10.92 -0.12 9.61
C VAL A 322 11.54 1.28 9.69
N PRO A 323 12.70 1.51 9.06
CA PRO A 323 13.45 2.77 9.18
C PRO A 323 12.88 3.85 8.25
N VAL A 324 11.62 4.23 8.52
CA VAL A 324 10.88 5.26 7.79
C VAL A 324 10.26 6.17 8.84
N SER A 325 10.52 7.47 8.73
CA SER A 325 9.87 8.47 9.59
C SER A 325 8.37 8.48 9.32
N TYR A 326 7.57 8.15 10.33
CA TYR A 326 6.18 7.84 10.08
C TYR A 326 5.25 8.17 11.24
N GLU A 327 3.99 8.39 10.91
CA GLU A 327 2.90 8.60 11.85
C GLU A 327 1.75 7.67 11.44
N GLY A 328 1.29 6.82 12.34
CA GLY A 328 0.23 5.83 12.08
C GLY A 328 -1.12 6.39 11.62
N GLY A 329 -1.39 7.70 11.76
CA GLY A 329 -2.54 8.34 11.10
C GLY A 329 -2.48 8.28 9.56
N ASN A 330 -1.30 8.00 9.00
CA ASN A 330 -1.10 7.68 7.59
C ASN A 330 -1.17 6.18 7.25
N PHE A 331 -1.52 5.30 8.20
CA PHE A 331 -1.56 3.84 8.00
C PHE A 331 -2.98 3.31 7.84
N GLY A 332 -3.57 3.48 6.65
CA GLY A 332 -4.79 2.77 6.29
C GLY A 332 -4.46 1.43 5.64
N THR A 333 -5.07 0.33 6.08
CA THR A 333 -4.88 -0.99 5.44
C THR A 333 -6.21 -1.71 5.23
N ASP A 334 -6.32 -2.45 4.14
CA ASP A 334 -7.46 -3.33 3.85
C ASP A 334 -7.32 -4.73 4.44
N GLY A 335 -6.25 -4.99 5.21
CA GLY A 335 -5.96 -6.29 5.82
C GLY A 335 -5.46 -7.36 4.84
N ARG A 336 -5.38 -7.02 3.55
CA ARG A 336 -5.07 -7.93 2.43
C ARG A 336 -3.81 -7.50 1.65
N GLY A 337 -3.09 -6.50 2.17
CA GLY A 337 -1.82 -6.03 1.65
C GLY A 337 -1.90 -4.71 0.88
N THR A 338 -3.08 -4.08 0.78
CA THR A 338 -3.20 -2.72 0.23
C THR A 338 -3.06 -1.70 1.36
N GLN A 339 -2.09 -0.81 1.26
CA GLN A 339 -1.92 0.33 2.15
C GLN A 339 -2.38 1.62 1.48
N PHE A 340 -3.13 2.42 2.22
CA PHE A 340 -3.55 3.78 1.88
C PHE A 340 -2.76 4.73 2.78
N LEU A 341 -2.16 5.74 2.18
CA LEU A 341 -1.29 6.70 2.86
C LEU A 341 -1.26 8.01 2.07
N SER A 342 -0.86 9.10 2.70
CA SER A 342 -0.73 10.38 1.99
C SER A 342 0.68 10.60 1.45
N TYR A 343 0.81 11.50 0.47
CA TYR A 343 2.11 12.03 0.03
C TYR A 343 2.89 12.77 1.13
N GLY A 344 2.27 13.07 2.28
CA GLY A 344 2.95 13.61 3.44
C GLY A 344 4.08 12.71 3.94
N VAL A 345 3.90 11.39 3.88
CA VAL A 345 4.95 10.41 4.23
C VAL A 345 6.21 10.65 3.41
N GLN A 346 6.08 10.91 2.10
CA GLN A 346 7.20 11.22 1.22
C GLN A 346 7.84 12.59 1.54
N TRP A 347 7.07 13.56 2.03
CA TRP A 347 7.57 14.90 2.38
C TRP A 347 8.50 14.90 3.60
N PHE A 348 8.28 13.97 4.53
CA PHE A 348 9.10 13.77 5.73
C PHE A 348 10.27 12.81 5.51
N ASN A 349 10.26 12.01 4.44
CA ASN A 349 11.33 11.06 4.07
C ASN A 349 11.96 11.44 2.71
N ARG A 350 12.48 12.66 2.58
CA ARG A 350 12.96 13.22 1.29
C ARG A 350 14.22 12.55 0.75
N ASP A 351 14.94 11.87 1.61
CA ASP A 351 16.12 11.06 1.33
C ASP A 351 15.77 9.67 0.79
N LEU A 352 14.51 9.23 0.94
CA LEU A 352 13.98 8.00 0.38
C LEU A 352 13.11 8.28 -0.85
N SER A 353 13.25 7.46 -1.88
CA SER A 353 12.27 7.40 -2.96
C SER A 353 10.99 6.67 -2.49
N GLN A 354 9.88 6.93 -3.18
CA GLN A 354 8.61 6.26 -2.90
C GLN A 354 8.77 4.72 -2.94
N ALA A 355 9.55 4.20 -3.88
CA ALA A 355 9.81 2.76 -3.97
C ALA A 355 10.65 2.20 -2.81
N GLU A 356 11.51 3.02 -2.20
CA GLU A 356 12.23 2.64 -0.99
C GLU A 356 11.29 2.59 0.22
N ILE A 357 10.43 3.59 0.38
CA ILE A 357 9.39 3.61 1.43
C ILE A 357 8.47 2.39 1.28
N GLU A 358 7.96 2.12 0.08
CA GLU A 358 7.10 0.98 -0.21
C GLU A 358 7.79 -0.37 0.09
N ARG A 359 9.08 -0.49 -0.22
CA ARG A 359 9.88 -1.68 0.12
C ARG A 359 9.98 -1.87 1.64
N GLU A 360 10.24 -0.80 2.39
CA GLU A 360 10.29 -0.89 3.85
C GLU A 360 8.93 -1.23 4.46
N PHE A 361 7.82 -0.66 3.94
CA PHE A 361 6.46 -1.03 4.34
C PHE A 361 6.09 -2.47 3.97
N GLY A 362 6.81 -3.11 3.05
CA GLY A 362 6.74 -4.55 2.81
C GLY A 362 6.95 -5.40 4.08
N LYS A 363 7.73 -4.90 5.04
CA LYS A 363 7.95 -5.54 6.35
C LYS A 363 6.68 -5.57 7.22
N LEU A 364 5.74 -4.64 6.98
CA LEU A 364 4.43 -4.57 7.65
C LEU A 364 3.36 -5.41 6.91
N GLY A 365 3.74 -6.10 5.85
CA GLY A 365 2.83 -6.89 5.01
C GLY A 365 2.12 -6.09 3.91
N SER A 366 2.50 -4.84 3.68
CA SER A 366 2.02 -4.04 2.55
C SER A 366 2.65 -4.51 1.23
N ARG A 367 1.87 -4.54 0.16
CA ARG A 367 2.30 -4.99 -1.19
C ARG A 367 1.77 -4.10 -2.32
N ASP A 368 0.68 -3.39 -2.06
CA ASP A 368 0.08 -2.42 -2.98
C ASP A 368 -0.18 -1.12 -2.21
N PHE A 369 -0.10 0.01 -2.89
CA PHE A 369 -0.08 1.33 -2.27
C PHE A 369 -1.02 2.29 -3.01
N VAL A 370 -1.79 3.05 -2.24
CA VAL A 370 -2.65 4.14 -2.72
C VAL A 370 -2.21 5.43 -2.04
N TRP A 371 -1.45 6.22 -2.79
CA TRP A 371 -0.99 7.52 -2.36
C TRP A 371 -2.08 8.58 -2.56
N LEU A 372 -2.50 9.20 -1.46
CA LEU A 372 -3.52 10.21 -1.41
C LEU A 372 -2.90 11.60 -1.23
N GLU A 373 -3.57 12.61 -1.75
CA GLU A 373 -3.20 13.99 -1.43
C GLU A 373 -3.67 14.31 -0.01
N PRO A 374 -2.81 14.90 0.86
CA PRO A 374 -3.23 15.32 2.20
C PRO A 374 -4.12 16.57 2.12
N LEU A 375 -4.86 16.84 3.20
CA LEU A 375 -5.61 18.09 3.35
C LEU A 375 -4.68 19.30 3.30
N VAL A 376 -5.17 20.41 2.75
CA VAL A 376 -4.42 21.66 2.60
C VAL A 376 -4.31 22.36 3.96
N ASP A 377 -3.10 22.76 4.34
CA ASP A 377 -2.77 23.50 5.58
C ASP A 377 -3.19 22.82 6.90
N GLU A 378 -3.39 21.49 6.90
CA GLU A 378 -3.84 20.72 8.06
C GLU A 378 -2.70 20.41 9.06
N GLY A 379 -1.48 20.27 8.56
CA GLY A 379 -0.26 20.19 9.37
C GLY A 379 0.20 18.78 9.69
N THR A 380 -0.72 17.82 9.92
CA THR A 380 -0.36 16.40 10.17
C THR A 380 -0.14 15.66 8.86
N THR A 381 -0.86 16.04 7.81
CA THR A 381 -0.91 15.37 6.50
C THR A 381 -1.57 13.98 6.52
N HIS A 382 -2.30 13.65 7.59
CA HIS A 382 -2.83 12.30 7.79
C HIS A 382 -4.05 11.99 6.93
N ILE A 383 -4.22 10.71 6.59
CA ILE A 383 -5.39 10.25 5.83
C ILE A 383 -6.61 10.01 6.72
N ASP A 384 -6.41 9.65 8.00
CA ASP A 384 -7.50 9.40 8.95
C ASP A 384 -8.32 10.67 9.28
N MET A 385 -7.71 11.83 9.05
CA MET A 385 -8.35 13.14 9.12
C MET A 385 -9.38 13.37 8.02
N PHE A 386 -9.46 12.54 6.98
CA PHE A 386 -10.50 12.70 5.96
C PHE A 386 -11.04 11.41 5.35
N CYS A 387 -10.47 10.25 5.61
CA CYS A 387 -10.97 8.99 5.12
C CYS A 387 -10.73 7.82 6.09
N ARG A 388 -11.52 6.76 5.94
CA ARG A 388 -11.40 5.55 6.74
C ARG A 388 -11.96 4.34 6.00
N ILE A 389 -11.30 3.20 6.13
CA ILE A 389 -11.81 1.92 5.63
C ILE A 389 -12.82 1.38 6.66
N MET A 390 -14.03 1.10 6.21
CA MET A 390 -15.16 0.72 7.05
C MET A 390 -15.51 -0.76 6.94
N SER A 391 -15.13 -1.40 5.85
CA SER A 391 -15.29 -2.84 5.62
C SER A 391 -14.40 -3.25 4.44
N ASP A 392 -14.42 -4.53 4.09
CA ASP A 392 -13.71 -5.09 2.93
C ASP A 392 -14.05 -4.41 1.59
N ASP A 393 -15.15 -3.68 1.51
CA ASP A 393 -15.67 -3.08 0.29
C ASP A 393 -16.20 -1.65 0.46
N THR A 394 -16.07 -1.06 1.65
CA THR A 394 -16.64 0.26 1.95
C THR A 394 -15.60 1.17 2.58
N ALA A 395 -15.53 2.39 2.07
CA ALA A 395 -14.76 3.48 2.67
C ALA A 395 -15.67 4.65 3.02
N LEU A 396 -15.35 5.34 4.10
CA LEU A 396 -15.95 6.62 4.47
C LEU A 396 -14.96 7.71 4.11
N VAL A 397 -15.44 8.74 3.41
CA VAL A 397 -14.61 9.89 3.02
C VAL A 397 -15.36 11.18 3.35
N SER A 398 -14.69 12.10 4.03
CA SER A 398 -15.25 13.41 4.38
C SER A 398 -15.70 14.18 3.13
N SER A 399 -16.65 15.10 3.30
CA SER A 399 -17.09 16.02 2.25
C SER A 399 -17.13 17.45 2.76
N TYR A 400 -16.72 18.36 1.89
CA TYR A 400 -16.75 19.80 2.12
C TYR A 400 -17.63 20.48 1.05
N PRO A 401 -18.14 21.70 1.29
CA PRO A 401 -18.79 22.47 0.23
C PRO A 401 -17.89 22.62 -0.99
N ALA A 402 -18.44 22.60 -2.21
CA ALA A 402 -17.64 22.64 -3.44
C ALA A 402 -16.73 23.87 -3.57
N SER A 403 -17.08 24.98 -2.93
CA SER A 403 -16.27 26.21 -2.88
C SER A 403 -15.10 26.14 -1.89
N HIS A 404 -15.02 25.09 -1.09
CA HIS A 404 -14.03 24.93 -0.03
C HIS A 404 -12.74 24.33 -0.58
N ARG A 405 -11.58 24.81 -0.10
CA ARG A 405 -10.26 24.35 -0.57
C ARG A 405 -10.03 22.84 -0.42
N GLN A 406 -10.61 22.24 0.62
CA GLN A 406 -10.50 20.80 0.89
C GLN A 406 -11.35 19.93 -0.04
N ALA A 407 -12.36 20.49 -0.72
CA ALA A 407 -13.31 19.71 -1.51
C ALA A 407 -12.61 18.89 -2.60
N ARG A 408 -11.65 19.49 -3.32
CA ARG A 408 -10.88 18.81 -4.36
C ARG A 408 -10.12 17.60 -3.80
N VAL A 409 -9.49 17.75 -2.64
CA VAL A 409 -8.68 16.70 -2.00
C VAL A 409 -9.57 15.52 -1.62
N VAL A 410 -10.66 15.77 -0.90
CA VAL A 410 -11.56 14.69 -0.44
C VAL A 410 -12.35 14.04 -1.58
N ASP A 411 -12.62 14.78 -2.67
CA ASP A 411 -13.24 14.22 -3.88
C ASP A 411 -12.28 13.32 -4.66
N ALA A 412 -10.99 13.71 -4.75
CA ALA A 412 -9.94 12.88 -5.33
C ALA A 412 -9.73 11.59 -4.52
N ALA A 413 -9.70 11.68 -3.19
CA ALA A 413 -9.63 10.51 -2.31
C ALA A 413 -10.84 9.58 -2.51
N ALA A 414 -12.05 10.13 -2.57
CA ALA A 414 -13.26 9.36 -2.86
C ALA A 414 -13.20 8.68 -4.24
N ALA A 415 -12.61 9.33 -5.25
CA ALA A 415 -12.40 8.74 -6.57
C ALA A 415 -11.37 7.60 -6.52
N ALA A 416 -10.28 7.75 -5.78
CA ALA A 416 -9.25 6.72 -5.61
C ALA A 416 -9.83 5.46 -4.97
N PHE A 417 -10.60 5.58 -3.88
CA PHE A 417 -11.30 4.45 -3.28
C PHE A 417 -12.28 3.77 -4.25
N ARG A 418 -13.08 4.54 -4.99
CA ARG A 418 -14.01 3.98 -5.99
C ARG A 418 -13.29 3.24 -7.12
N ALA A 419 -12.15 3.77 -7.59
CA ALA A 419 -11.32 3.12 -8.60
C ALA A 419 -10.78 1.76 -8.14
N ARG A 420 -10.61 1.58 -6.82
CA ARG A 420 -10.27 0.30 -6.18
C ARG A 420 -11.48 -0.58 -5.84
N GLY A 421 -12.68 -0.19 -6.27
CA GLY A 421 -13.91 -0.97 -6.09
C GLY A 421 -14.63 -0.74 -4.76
N TYR A 422 -14.21 0.23 -3.94
CA TYR A 422 -14.90 0.55 -2.71
C TYR A 422 -16.20 1.33 -2.98
N ARG A 423 -17.26 0.96 -2.26
CA ARG A 423 -18.40 1.84 -2.03
C ARG A 423 -17.97 2.98 -1.13
N VAL A 424 -18.10 4.21 -1.60
CA VAL A 424 -17.70 5.40 -0.83
C VAL A 424 -18.92 6.09 -0.23
N VAL A 425 -18.98 6.13 1.10
CA VAL A 425 -19.93 6.93 1.89
C VAL A 425 -19.33 8.31 2.16
N ARG A 426 -20.07 9.37 1.87
CA ARG A 426 -19.63 10.75 2.10
C ARG A 426 -20.26 11.32 3.35
N VAL A 427 -19.45 11.89 4.25
CA VAL A 427 -19.91 12.52 5.49
C VAL A 427 -19.42 13.96 5.57
N ALA A 428 -20.33 14.91 5.77
CA ALA A 428 -19.98 16.33 5.80
C ALA A 428 -19.14 16.68 7.03
N ALA A 429 -17.98 17.31 6.83
CA ALA A 429 -17.14 17.82 7.91
C ALA A 429 -17.81 18.99 8.64
N ASP A 430 -17.50 19.15 9.93
CA ASP A 430 -17.90 20.31 10.72
C ASP A 430 -16.93 21.49 10.60
N HIS A 431 -16.50 21.80 9.36
CA HIS A 431 -15.55 22.85 9.01
C HIS A 431 -15.87 24.27 9.53
N GLN A 432 -17.10 24.52 10.00
CA GLN A 432 -17.48 25.79 10.62
C GLN A 432 -17.07 25.88 12.09
N TYR A 433 -16.92 24.74 12.76
CA TYR A 433 -16.41 24.66 14.12
C TYR A 433 -14.88 24.68 14.12
N ASP A 434 -14.29 23.80 13.33
CA ASP A 434 -12.85 23.69 13.09
C ASP A 434 -12.66 23.13 11.68
N GLU A 435 -11.71 23.68 10.92
CA GLU A 435 -11.43 23.31 9.52
C GLU A 435 -11.25 21.80 9.33
N TYR A 436 -10.71 21.12 10.35
CA TYR A 436 -10.36 19.70 10.33
C TYR A 436 -11.26 18.84 11.20
N ALA A 437 -12.38 19.38 11.71
CA ALA A 437 -13.41 18.63 12.44
C ALA A 437 -14.14 17.64 11.54
N THR A 438 -13.53 16.48 11.30
CA THR A 438 -14.06 15.42 10.45
C THR A 438 -14.55 14.23 11.25
N TYR A 439 -15.59 13.58 10.74
CA TYR A 439 -16.17 12.42 11.39
C TYR A 439 -15.44 11.11 11.05
N SER A 440 -14.50 11.13 10.09
CA SER A 440 -13.69 9.97 9.70
C SER A 440 -12.66 9.55 10.74
N ASN A 441 -12.26 10.46 11.63
CA ASN A 441 -11.30 10.23 12.71
C ASN A 441 -11.96 9.47 13.89
N SER A 442 -12.64 8.37 13.56
CA SER A 442 -13.40 7.49 14.45
C SER A 442 -12.61 6.23 14.79
N VAL A 443 -12.98 5.54 15.87
CA VAL A 443 -12.44 4.20 16.20
C VAL A 443 -13.47 3.13 15.94
N LEU A 444 -13.06 2.00 15.36
CA LEU A 444 -13.90 0.81 15.16
C LEU A 444 -13.48 -0.27 16.15
N ALA A 445 -14.45 -0.87 16.85
CA ALA A 445 -14.20 -1.87 17.87
C ALA A 445 -15.33 -2.90 17.87
N ASN A 446 -15.11 -4.06 17.23
CA ASN A 446 -16.05 -5.20 17.21
C ASN A 446 -17.52 -4.80 16.92
N GLY A 447 -17.74 -4.00 15.87
CA GLY A 447 -19.07 -3.51 15.47
C GLY A 447 -19.55 -2.25 16.19
N ILE A 448 -18.77 -1.72 17.14
CA ILE A 448 -18.96 -0.39 17.73
C ILE A 448 -18.15 0.62 16.92
N ALA A 449 -18.73 1.80 16.67
CA ALA A 449 -18.00 2.92 16.11
C ALA A 449 -18.04 4.11 17.08
N LEU A 450 -16.86 4.53 17.54
CA LEU A 450 -16.67 5.73 18.36
C LEU A 450 -16.46 6.91 17.42
N VAL A 451 -17.50 7.68 17.19
CA VAL A 451 -17.54 8.76 16.19
C VAL A 451 -17.29 10.09 16.89
N PRO A 452 -16.26 10.88 16.53
CA PRO A 452 -15.99 12.16 17.16
C PRO A 452 -17.19 13.11 16.97
N GLN A 453 -17.49 13.93 17.97
CA GLN A 453 -18.62 14.85 17.97
C GLN A 453 -18.15 16.28 18.28
N TYR A 454 -18.80 17.24 17.61
CA TYR A 454 -18.45 18.65 17.67
C TYR A 454 -19.67 19.49 18.09
N THR A 455 -19.76 20.75 17.66
CA THR A 455 -20.84 21.66 18.08
C THR A 455 -22.08 21.58 17.21
N SER A 456 -21.98 21.15 15.95
CA SER A 456 -23.14 21.04 15.06
C SER A 456 -23.99 19.80 15.36
N ALA A 457 -25.11 19.98 16.06
CA ALA A 457 -26.04 18.88 16.39
C ALA A 457 -26.57 18.15 15.14
N SER A 458 -26.83 18.87 14.04
CA SER A 458 -27.35 18.27 12.80
C SER A 458 -26.29 17.43 12.08
N LYS A 459 -25.05 17.91 11.99
CA LYS A 459 -23.93 17.15 11.38
C LYS A 459 -23.53 15.97 12.26
N ASN A 460 -23.47 16.16 13.58
CA ASN A 460 -23.27 15.09 14.56
C ASN A 460 -24.28 13.95 14.37
N ALA A 461 -25.57 14.29 14.30
CA ALA A 461 -26.62 13.30 14.09
C ALA A 461 -26.54 12.63 12.70
N ALA A 462 -26.14 13.38 11.66
CA ALA A 462 -25.95 12.83 10.32
C ALA A 462 -24.78 11.87 10.25
N ALA A 463 -23.66 12.19 10.89
CA ALA A 463 -22.50 11.31 11.00
C ALA A 463 -22.88 10.00 11.71
N LEU A 464 -23.51 10.08 12.88
CA LEU A 464 -23.96 8.87 13.60
C LEU A 464 -24.93 8.02 12.77
N ARG A 465 -25.82 8.63 11.99
CA ARG A 465 -26.70 7.90 11.05
C ARG A 465 -25.89 7.19 9.97
N ALA A 466 -24.93 7.86 9.34
CA ALA A 466 -24.09 7.25 8.31
C ALA A 466 -23.36 5.99 8.81
N TYR A 467 -22.84 6.01 10.04
CA TYR A 467 -22.21 4.81 10.64
C TYR A 467 -23.22 3.70 10.96
N ARG A 468 -24.45 4.04 11.40
CA ARG A 468 -25.52 3.06 11.63
C ARG A 468 -26.00 2.39 10.35
N ASP A 469 -26.10 3.16 9.26
CA ASP A 469 -26.44 2.65 7.94
C ASP A 469 -25.36 1.69 7.40
N LEU A 470 -24.14 1.78 7.92
CA LEU A 470 -23.04 0.85 7.69
C LEU A 470 -23.05 -0.39 8.60
N GLY A 471 -24.03 -0.50 9.51
CA GLY A 471 -24.17 -1.64 10.43
C GLY A 471 -23.46 -1.49 11.76
N TYR A 472 -22.85 -0.33 12.06
CA TYR A 472 -22.18 -0.08 13.33
C TYR A 472 -23.15 0.39 14.42
N ARG A 473 -22.89 -0.04 15.66
CA ARG A 473 -23.38 0.66 16.85
C ARG A 473 -22.60 1.96 17.02
N ALA A 474 -23.08 3.02 16.39
CA ALA A 474 -22.44 4.33 16.44
C ALA A 474 -22.70 5.06 17.77
N VAL A 475 -21.63 5.36 18.49
CA VAL A 475 -21.60 6.14 19.74
C VAL A 475 -20.80 7.42 19.52
N GLY A 476 -21.37 8.55 19.95
CA GLY A 476 -20.69 9.84 19.85
C GLY A 476 -19.67 10.02 20.97
N VAL A 477 -18.48 10.52 20.63
CA VAL A 477 -17.39 10.82 21.56
C VAL A 477 -17.05 12.30 21.48
N ASP A 478 -17.06 13.02 22.61
CA ASP A 478 -16.75 14.45 22.62
C ASP A 478 -15.29 14.71 22.23
N SER A 479 -15.07 15.28 21.03
CA SER A 479 -13.75 15.58 20.49
C SER A 479 -13.52 17.09 20.30
N ARG A 480 -14.34 17.93 20.93
CA ARG A 480 -14.29 19.40 20.77
C ARG A 480 -12.98 20.03 21.27
N LEU A 481 -12.40 19.46 22.32
CA LEU A 481 -11.16 19.99 22.90
C LEU A 481 -9.95 19.54 22.09
N ILE A 482 -9.86 18.24 21.81
CA ILE A 482 -8.71 17.65 21.14
C ILE A 482 -8.54 18.11 19.68
N ILE A 483 -9.65 18.39 18.96
CA ILE A 483 -9.57 18.80 17.55
C ILE A 483 -8.83 20.11 17.32
N ARG A 484 -8.75 20.97 18.34
CA ARG A 484 -7.97 22.20 18.32
C ARG A 484 -6.46 21.97 18.25
N TYR A 485 -6.03 20.73 18.44
CA TYR A 485 -4.66 20.24 18.33
C TYR A 485 -4.47 19.31 17.12
N ALA A 486 -5.34 19.44 16.10
CA ALA A 486 -5.31 18.69 14.85
C ALA A 486 -5.44 17.16 15.02
N GLY A 487 -6.24 16.71 15.98
CA GLY A 487 -6.54 15.29 16.15
C GLY A 487 -7.89 15.02 16.82
N ALA A 488 -8.42 13.82 16.66
CA ALA A 488 -9.69 13.42 17.26
C ALA A 488 -9.59 12.02 17.90
N THR A 489 -10.70 11.27 17.96
CA THR A 489 -10.77 10.01 18.72
C THR A 489 -9.79 8.97 18.18
N HIS A 490 -9.57 8.93 16.87
CA HIS A 490 -8.65 7.97 16.26
C HIS A 490 -7.19 8.27 16.60
N CYS A 491 -6.79 9.55 16.55
CA CYS A 491 -5.40 10.00 16.78
C CYS A 491 -4.84 9.65 18.16
N VAL A 492 -5.69 9.40 19.15
CA VAL A 492 -5.28 9.04 20.52
C VAL A 492 -5.45 7.55 20.83
N SER A 493 -5.64 6.74 19.80
CA SER A 493 -5.94 5.32 19.93
C SER A 493 -5.14 4.46 18.97
N MET A 494 -4.83 3.23 19.37
CA MET A 494 -4.28 2.18 18.50
C MET A 494 -4.98 0.86 18.76
N GLN A 495 -5.38 0.14 17.72
CA GLN A 495 -6.05 -1.16 17.87
C GLN A 495 -5.06 -2.28 18.20
N VAL A 496 -5.50 -3.21 19.05
CA VAL A 496 -4.84 -4.51 19.24
C VAL A 496 -5.74 -5.59 18.63
N PRO A 497 -5.40 -6.14 17.46
CA PRO A 497 -6.13 -7.23 16.85
C PRO A 497 -6.25 -8.43 17.80
N ALA A 498 -7.40 -9.09 17.79
CA ALA A 498 -7.63 -10.29 18.57
C ALA A 498 -6.62 -11.38 18.17
N GLY A 499 -6.06 -12.08 19.16
CA GLY A 499 -5.31 -13.30 18.92
C GLY A 499 -6.21 -14.36 18.27
N ARG A 500 -5.65 -15.17 17.36
CA ARG A 500 -6.36 -16.30 16.76
C ARG A 500 -6.47 -17.49 17.71
#